data_AF-A0A0Q4GA07-F1
#
_entry.id   AF-A0A0Q4GA07-F1
#
_cell.length_a   1.000
_cell.length_b   1.000
_cell.length_c   1.000
_cell.angle_alpha   90.00
_cell.angle_beta   90.00
_cell.angle_gamma   90.00
#
_symmetry.space_group_name_H-M   'P 1'
#
loop_
_entity.id
_entity.type
_entity.pdbx_description
1 polymer ?
#
loop_
_entity_poly.entity_id
_entity_poly.type
_entity_poly.pdbx_seq_one_letter_code
_entity_poly.pdbx_strand_id
1 'polypeptide(L)'
;MATQPVRFDPSVETIADDEAETLASLKDSFREILDTTSKDYGHAVRAVHAKAHGIVRGMFTVAEGLPPVLAQGIFATPGTHDAILRISTNAGDILDDSVSLPRGVALKILDVEGSRLPGAENATTQDFIMVNGPAFAAPDAKAFSKNLKLLSKTTDRLDGLKKAMSATLRVVESALEAVGTESATLKTMGGAKPVHPLGETYFSQTPFRYGAYIAKFALFPVAPELTRLTGDIVDITARPDALREVVREELIEHGGTWELRVQLNTDLETMPIEDASAEWDQAQSPFVTVGKLTVEPQVSWENGASEMTEDSLSFSVWHGVTDHQPLGGINRARKETYELSADFRGSFNGCPIHEPSRMSDIA
;
A
#
# COMPACT_ATOMS: atom_id res chain seq x y z
N MET A 1 -14.21 -2.43 -30.29
CA MET A 1 -15.44 -2.80 -29.54
C MET A 1 -15.12 -2.59 -28.08
N ALA A 2 -15.98 -1.96 -27.29
CA ALA A 2 -15.74 -1.85 -25.85
C ALA A 2 -15.80 -3.26 -25.25
N THR A 3 -14.68 -3.73 -24.70
CA THR A 3 -14.59 -5.01 -24.01
C THR A 3 -15.45 -4.96 -22.75
N GLN A 4 -16.36 -5.93 -22.58
CA GLN A 4 -17.21 -6.00 -21.38
C GLN A 4 -16.37 -6.45 -20.18
N PRO A 5 -16.54 -5.85 -19.00
CA PRO A 5 -15.87 -6.31 -17.78
C PRO A 5 -16.22 -7.77 -17.44
N VAL A 6 -15.22 -8.52 -17.01
CA VAL A 6 -15.38 -9.89 -16.51
C VAL A 6 -16.21 -9.85 -15.23
N ARG A 7 -17.27 -10.66 -15.18
CA ARG A 7 -18.07 -10.82 -13.97
C ARG A 7 -17.30 -11.66 -12.97
N PHE A 8 -17.37 -11.28 -11.70
CA PHE A 8 -16.82 -12.08 -10.63
C PHE A 8 -17.59 -13.39 -10.48
N ASP A 9 -16.85 -14.48 -10.42
CA ASP A 9 -17.29 -15.80 -9.96
C ASP A 9 -16.17 -16.36 -9.07
N PRO A 10 -16.46 -17.05 -7.95
CA PRO A 10 -15.42 -17.65 -7.12
C PRO A 10 -14.47 -18.58 -7.88
N SER A 11 -14.86 -19.15 -9.03
CA SER A 11 -14.02 -20.01 -9.85
C SER A 11 -12.85 -19.30 -10.55
N VAL A 12 -12.75 -17.97 -10.46
CA VAL A 12 -11.61 -17.22 -11.04
C VAL A 12 -10.33 -17.33 -10.20
N GLU A 13 -10.45 -17.76 -8.94
CA GLU A 13 -9.30 -18.00 -8.06
C GLU A 13 -8.84 -19.45 -8.15
N THR A 14 -7.54 -19.66 -8.07
CA THR A 14 -6.92 -20.99 -7.97
C THR A 14 -6.06 -21.03 -6.73
N ILE A 15 -6.38 -21.93 -5.81
CA ILE A 15 -5.61 -22.14 -4.59
C ILE A 15 -4.46 -23.09 -4.92
N ALA A 16 -3.23 -22.69 -4.65
CA ALA A 16 -2.07 -23.55 -4.84
C ALA A 16 -2.02 -24.65 -3.77
N ASP A 17 -1.61 -25.87 -4.16
CA ASP A 17 -1.53 -27.02 -3.25
C ASP A 17 -0.61 -26.76 -2.04
N ASP A 18 0.39 -25.90 -2.20
CA ASP A 18 1.38 -25.53 -1.19
C ASP A 18 1.14 -24.13 -0.58
N GLU A 19 -0.06 -23.56 -0.74
CA GLU A 19 -0.41 -22.23 -0.22
C GLU A 19 -0.23 -22.14 1.30
N ALA A 20 -0.63 -23.18 2.04
CA ALA A 20 -0.49 -23.23 3.49
C ALA A 20 0.99 -23.27 3.96
N GLU A 21 1.85 -24.02 3.26
CA GLU A 21 3.30 -24.05 3.55
C GLU A 21 3.93 -22.69 3.24
N THR A 22 3.55 -22.10 2.10
CA THR A 22 4.00 -20.77 1.69
C THR A 22 3.64 -19.71 2.73
N LEU A 23 2.41 -19.74 3.23
CA LEU A 23 1.93 -18.84 4.28
C LEU A 23 2.69 -19.03 5.59
N ALA A 24 2.94 -20.27 6.01
CA ALA A 24 3.76 -20.54 7.20
C ALA A 24 5.17 -19.95 7.07
N SER A 25 5.83 -20.15 5.92
CA SER A 25 7.16 -19.57 5.64
C SER A 25 7.15 -18.04 5.63
N LEU A 26 6.07 -17.41 5.13
CA LEU A 26 5.91 -15.95 5.19
C LEU A 26 5.79 -15.46 6.63
N LYS A 27 4.94 -16.10 7.43
CA LYS A 27 4.75 -15.76 8.85
C LYS A 27 6.05 -15.89 9.64
N ASP A 28 6.82 -16.94 9.40
CA ASP A 28 8.14 -17.12 10.03
C ASP A 28 9.11 -15.99 9.66
N SER A 29 9.16 -15.60 8.39
CA SER A 29 10.05 -14.52 7.92
C SER A 29 9.64 -13.16 8.46
N PHE A 30 8.33 -12.85 8.50
CA PHE A 30 7.84 -11.62 9.11
C PHE A 30 8.08 -11.59 10.61
N ARG A 31 7.93 -12.73 11.29
CA ARG A 31 8.23 -12.84 12.72
C ARG A 31 9.71 -12.61 13.00
N GLU A 32 10.62 -13.17 12.19
CA GLU A 32 12.05 -12.91 12.29
C GLU A 32 12.37 -11.41 12.19
N ILE A 33 11.75 -10.71 11.23
CA ILE A 33 11.92 -9.25 11.08
C ILE A 33 11.40 -8.52 12.32
N LEU A 34 10.17 -8.84 12.77
CA LEU A 34 9.55 -8.22 13.95
C LEU A 34 10.38 -8.43 15.21
N ASP A 35 10.80 -9.66 15.49
CA ASP A 35 11.62 -9.99 16.66
C ASP A 35 12.96 -9.23 16.63
N THR A 36 13.59 -9.13 15.45
CA THR A 36 14.88 -8.44 15.28
C THR A 36 14.73 -6.93 15.51
N THR A 37 13.83 -6.27 14.77
CA THR A 37 13.68 -4.81 14.85
C THR A 37 13.15 -4.36 16.20
N SER A 38 12.22 -5.11 16.80
CA SER A 38 11.68 -4.77 18.13
C SER A 38 12.73 -4.90 19.23
N LYS A 39 13.66 -5.86 19.10
CA LYS A 39 14.81 -5.98 20.00
C LYS A 39 15.77 -4.81 19.85
N ASP A 40 16.03 -4.37 18.62
CA ASP A 40 16.96 -3.27 18.33
C ASP A 40 16.42 -1.91 18.78
N TYR A 41 15.12 -1.68 18.57
CA TYR A 41 14.47 -0.40 18.88
C TYR A 41 13.91 -0.34 20.30
N GLY A 42 13.74 -1.50 20.97
CA GLY A 42 12.99 -1.59 22.22
C GLY A 42 11.49 -1.29 22.05
N HIS A 43 11.00 -1.27 20.80
CA HIS A 43 9.64 -0.91 20.40
C HIS A 43 9.31 -1.64 19.10
N ALA A 44 8.14 -2.27 19.02
CA ALA A 44 7.73 -3.00 17.84
C ALA A 44 7.12 -2.09 16.77
N VAL A 45 7.66 -2.20 15.56
CA VAL A 45 7.22 -1.49 14.36
C VAL A 45 6.66 -2.49 13.34
N ARG A 46 6.13 -2.00 12.21
CA ARG A 46 5.55 -2.86 11.17
C ARG A 46 6.62 -3.75 10.54
N ALA A 47 6.29 -5.03 10.31
CA ALA A 47 7.21 -6.03 9.73
C ALA A 47 7.72 -5.66 8.33
N VAL A 48 6.93 -4.88 7.59
CA VAL A 48 7.29 -4.18 6.36
C VAL A 48 6.60 -2.83 6.40
N HIS A 49 7.13 -1.90 5.64
CA HIS A 49 6.74 -0.51 5.69
C HIS A 49 6.86 0.13 7.08
N ALA A 50 7.96 -0.15 7.78
CA ALA A 50 8.18 0.33 9.15
C ALA A 50 8.24 1.86 9.24
N LYS A 51 8.86 2.53 8.26
CA LYS A 51 9.01 3.99 8.28
C LYS A 51 7.84 4.69 7.61
N ALA A 52 7.13 5.50 8.39
CA ALA A 52 6.12 6.44 7.89
C ALA A 52 6.74 7.81 7.56
N HIS A 53 6.23 8.44 6.50
CA HIS A 53 6.60 9.78 6.05
C HIS A 53 5.48 10.81 6.19
N GLY A 54 4.28 10.36 6.54
CA GLY A 54 3.15 11.22 6.85
C GLY A 54 1.90 10.42 7.17
N ILE A 55 1.10 10.94 8.09
CA ILE A 55 -0.24 10.46 8.42
C ILE A 55 -1.16 11.67 8.39
N VAL A 56 -2.16 11.64 7.50
CA VAL A 56 -3.09 12.76 7.35
C VAL A 56 -4.54 12.31 7.41
N ARG A 57 -5.39 13.22 7.88
CA ARG A 57 -6.83 13.08 7.96
C ARG A 57 -7.45 13.82 6.77
N GLY A 58 -8.47 13.25 6.16
CA GLY A 58 -9.15 13.85 5.03
C GLY A 58 -10.59 13.40 4.89
N MET A 59 -11.25 13.90 3.87
CA MET A 59 -12.61 13.50 3.49
C MET A 59 -12.54 12.70 2.19
N PHE A 60 -13.12 11.51 2.20
CA PHE A 60 -13.32 10.70 1.01
C PHE A 60 -14.75 10.86 0.51
N THR A 61 -14.92 11.32 -0.73
CA THR A 61 -16.24 11.50 -1.37
C THR A 61 -16.40 10.51 -2.51
N VAL A 62 -17.41 9.65 -2.44
CA VAL A 62 -17.82 8.75 -3.52
C VAL A 62 -18.46 9.58 -4.64
N ALA A 63 -18.05 9.32 -5.88
CA ALA A 63 -18.53 10.08 -7.03
C ALA A 63 -20.04 9.86 -7.28
N GLU A 64 -20.74 10.93 -7.65
CA GLU A 64 -22.15 10.85 -8.03
C GLU A 64 -22.32 10.35 -9.48
N GLY A 65 -23.46 9.70 -9.74
CA GLY A 65 -23.87 9.34 -11.11
C GLY A 65 -22.94 8.33 -11.79
N LEU A 66 -22.20 7.52 -11.02
CA LEU A 66 -21.36 6.46 -11.57
C LEU A 66 -22.21 5.49 -12.42
N PRO A 67 -21.74 5.09 -13.62
CA PRO A 67 -22.35 4.01 -14.37
C PRO A 67 -22.48 2.74 -13.51
N PRO A 68 -23.51 1.89 -13.70
CA PRO A 68 -23.73 0.73 -12.84
C PRO A 68 -22.50 -0.19 -12.69
N VAL A 69 -21.68 -0.33 -13.74
CA VAL A 69 -20.44 -1.13 -13.71
C VAL A 69 -19.35 -0.54 -12.80
N LEU A 70 -19.40 0.76 -12.51
CA LEU A 70 -18.49 1.48 -11.62
C LEU A 70 -19.12 1.74 -10.24
N ALA A 71 -20.44 1.74 -10.11
CA ALA A 71 -21.16 1.90 -8.84
C ALA A 71 -21.28 0.55 -8.10
N GLN A 72 -20.18 0.05 -7.53
CA GLN A 72 -20.11 -1.26 -6.86
C GLN A 72 -19.57 -1.13 -5.44
N GLY A 73 -19.98 -2.04 -4.54
CA GLY A 73 -19.53 -2.05 -3.14
C GLY A 73 -19.74 -0.69 -2.46
N ILE A 74 -18.68 -0.14 -1.87
CA ILE A 74 -18.75 1.16 -1.17
C ILE A 74 -19.03 2.33 -2.12
N PHE A 75 -18.83 2.14 -3.43
CA PHE A 75 -19.06 3.16 -4.45
C PHE A 75 -20.47 3.11 -5.04
N ALA A 76 -21.32 2.19 -4.57
CA ALA A 76 -22.70 2.05 -5.06
C ALA A 76 -23.60 3.23 -4.65
N THR A 77 -23.31 3.87 -3.52
CA THR A 77 -24.08 5.01 -2.99
C THR A 77 -23.16 6.22 -2.83
N PRO A 78 -23.47 7.37 -3.44
CA PRO A 78 -22.71 8.60 -3.21
C PRO A 78 -22.76 9.02 -1.74
N GLY A 79 -21.67 9.58 -1.24
CA GLY A 79 -21.53 9.95 0.16
C GLY A 79 -20.13 10.46 0.48
N THR A 80 -19.97 11.01 1.67
CA THR A 80 -18.70 11.52 2.16
C THR A 80 -18.37 10.87 3.50
N HIS A 81 -17.13 10.42 3.64
CA HIS A 81 -16.61 9.67 4.77
C HIS A 81 -15.32 10.30 5.28
N ASP A 82 -15.06 10.22 6.58
CA ASP A 82 -13.74 10.49 7.12
C ASP A 82 -12.74 9.45 6.58
N ALA A 83 -11.51 9.89 6.31
CA ALA A 83 -10.44 9.03 5.80
C ALA A 83 -9.08 9.36 6.41
N ILE A 84 -8.22 8.34 6.49
CA ILE A 84 -6.83 8.48 6.91
C ILE A 84 -5.94 7.99 5.78
N LEU A 85 -4.90 8.76 5.46
CA LEU A 85 -3.87 8.38 4.51
C LEU A 85 -2.53 8.28 5.24
N ARG A 86 -1.87 7.12 5.13
CA ARG A 86 -0.52 6.89 5.65
C ARG A 86 0.45 6.70 4.50
N ILE A 87 1.54 7.47 4.47
CA ILE A 87 2.62 7.40 3.47
C ILE A 87 3.84 6.71 4.09
N SER A 88 4.51 5.82 3.36
CA SER A 88 5.64 5.02 3.86
C SER A 88 6.63 4.60 2.77
N THR A 89 7.77 4.06 3.17
CA THR A 89 8.68 3.25 2.32
C THR A 89 8.52 1.77 2.67
N ASN A 90 9.02 0.82 1.86
CA ASN A 90 8.66 -0.61 1.96
C ASN A 90 9.39 -1.47 3.02
N ALA A 91 10.58 -1.07 3.48
CA ALA A 91 11.43 -1.93 4.31
C ALA A 91 10.83 -2.19 5.70
N GLY A 92 11.25 -3.30 6.32
CA GLY A 92 10.90 -3.64 7.71
C GLY A 92 11.74 -2.91 8.76
N ASP A 93 12.85 -2.28 8.35
CA ASP A 93 13.69 -1.44 9.21
C ASP A 93 13.27 0.03 9.08
N ILE A 94 13.46 0.84 10.13
CA ILE A 94 13.42 2.31 10.01
C ILE A 94 14.75 2.76 9.39
N LEU A 95 14.76 2.89 8.06
CA LEU A 95 15.95 3.27 7.31
C LEU A 95 16.04 4.78 7.07
N ASP A 96 17.27 5.26 6.92
CA ASP A 96 17.57 6.58 6.37
C ASP A 96 17.09 6.67 4.91
N ASP A 97 16.46 7.78 4.53
CA ASP A 97 15.88 7.99 3.20
C ASP A 97 16.91 7.98 2.06
N SER A 98 18.21 8.02 2.38
CA SER A 98 19.29 7.72 1.46
C SER A 98 19.29 6.28 0.93
N VAL A 99 18.56 5.36 1.59
CA VAL A 99 18.16 4.06 1.05
C VAL A 99 16.84 4.24 0.32
N SER A 100 16.91 4.45 -1.00
CA SER A 100 15.74 4.84 -1.79
C SER A 100 14.91 3.63 -2.20
N LEU A 101 13.69 3.55 -1.67
CA LEU A 101 12.81 2.39 -1.77
C LEU A 101 11.46 2.76 -2.43
N PRO A 102 10.66 1.80 -2.91
CA PRO A 102 9.29 2.07 -3.34
C PRO A 102 8.49 2.77 -2.24
N ARG A 103 7.57 3.64 -2.65
CA ARG A 103 6.63 4.34 -1.77
C ARG A 103 5.36 3.52 -1.62
N GLY A 104 4.85 3.43 -0.41
CA GLY A 104 3.54 2.86 -0.12
C GLY A 104 2.59 3.92 0.42
N VAL A 105 1.31 3.79 0.08
CA VAL A 105 0.21 4.48 0.77
C VAL A 105 -0.81 3.48 1.27
N ALA A 106 -1.37 3.76 2.44
CA ALA A 106 -2.55 3.08 2.94
C ALA A 106 -3.65 4.12 3.18
N LEU A 107 -4.77 3.96 2.48
CA LEU A 107 -5.98 4.75 2.65
C LEU A 107 -6.96 3.92 3.48
N LYS A 108 -7.44 4.45 4.60
CA LYS A 108 -8.52 3.89 5.41
C LYS A 108 -9.71 4.83 5.33
N ILE A 109 -10.85 4.34 4.87
CA ILE A 109 -12.13 5.06 4.87
C ILE A 109 -12.93 4.57 6.08
N LEU A 110 -13.48 5.49 6.86
CA LEU A 110 -14.24 5.21 8.07
C LEU A 110 -15.75 5.19 7.80
N ASP A 111 -16.51 4.64 8.74
CA ASP A 111 -17.98 4.60 8.71
C ASP A 111 -18.54 4.02 7.39
N VAL A 112 -17.98 2.88 6.98
CA VAL A 112 -18.37 2.14 5.79
C VAL A 112 -19.34 1.02 6.16
N GLU A 113 -20.56 1.12 5.65
CA GLU A 113 -21.59 0.09 5.77
C GLU A 113 -21.39 -1.06 4.76
N GLY A 114 -21.96 -2.23 5.07
CA GLY A 114 -22.02 -3.38 4.18
C GLY A 114 -21.64 -4.70 4.85
N SER A 115 -21.85 -5.80 4.13
CA SER A 115 -21.41 -7.13 4.59
C SER A 115 -19.89 -7.14 4.71
N ARG A 116 -19.37 -7.62 5.83
CA ARG A 116 -17.94 -7.52 6.18
C ARG A 116 -17.15 -8.74 5.75
N LEU A 117 -15.89 -8.54 5.39
CA LEU A 117 -14.94 -9.63 5.14
C LEU A 117 -14.69 -10.46 6.41
N PRO A 118 -14.34 -11.75 6.28
CA PRO A 118 -14.09 -12.61 7.44
C PRO A 118 -12.93 -12.08 8.30
N GLY A 119 -13.17 -11.89 9.61
CA GLY A 119 -12.23 -11.27 10.55
C GLY A 119 -12.43 -9.76 10.76
N ALA A 120 -13.25 -9.10 9.93
CA ALA A 120 -13.56 -7.67 10.01
C ALA A 120 -15.03 -7.41 10.40
N GLU A 121 -15.71 -8.38 11.04
CA GLU A 121 -17.15 -8.33 11.34
C GLU A 121 -17.54 -7.16 12.25
N ASN A 122 -16.62 -6.74 13.14
CA ASN A 122 -16.85 -5.62 14.06
C ASN A 122 -16.25 -4.30 13.57
N ALA A 123 -15.61 -4.29 12.40
CA ALA A 123 -14.99 -3.09 11.84
C ALA A 123 -15.95 -2.39 10.87
N THR A 124 -15.90 -1.07 10.85
CA THR A 124 -16.68 -0.22 9.92
C THR A 124 -15.76 0.53 8.95
N THR A 125 -14.63 -0.08 8.58
CA THR A 125 -13.61 0.57 7.74
C THR A 125 -13.52 -0.06 6.35
N GLN A 126 -12.98 0.66 5.38
CA GLN A 126 -12.50 0.08 4.11
C GLN A 126 -11.08 0.55 3.87
N ASP A 127 -10.15 -0.40 3.80
CA ASP A 127 -8.75 -0.10 3.59
C ASP A 127 -8.33 -0.40 2.13
N PHE A 128 -7.52 0.49 1.57
CA PHE A 128 -6.83 0.33 0.29
C PHE A 128 -5.33 0.53 0.52
N ILE A 129 -4.56 -0.53 0.34
CA ILE A 129 -3.10 -0.51 0.52
C ILE A 129 -2.46 -0.61 -0.86
N MET A 130 -1.65 0.39 -1.20
CA MET A 130 -1.16 0.64 -2.55
C MET A 130 0.33 1.03 -2.56
N VAL A 131 1.00 0.82 -3.69
CA VAL A 131 2.43 1.08 -3.88
C VAL A 131 2.64 1.82 -5.20
N ASN A 132 3.67 2.67 -5.30
CA ASN A 132 3.94 3.48 -6.49
C ASN A 132 4.55 2.70 -7.67
N GLY A 133 3.97 1.54 -7.99
CA GLY A 133 4.27 0.76 -9.20
C GLY A 133 3.06 -0.07 -9.62
N PRO A 134 2.77 -0.23 -10.92
CA PRO A 134 1.51 -0.77 -11.42
C PRO A 134 1.31 -2.28 -11.19
N ALA A 135 2.39 -3.02 -10.93
CA ALA A 135 2.40 -4.45 -10.69
C ALA A 135 3.26 -4.82 -9.49
N PHE A 136 2.98 -5.97 -8.87
CA PHE A 136 3.73 -6.49 -7.74
C PHE A 136 5.09 -7.01 -8.19
N ALA A 137 6.12 -6.90 -7.34
CA ALA A 137 7.47 -7.34 -7.69
C ALA A 137 7.64 -8.86 -7.77
N ALA A 138 6.65 -9.62 -7.31
CA ALA A 138 6.61 -11.08 -7.38
C ALA A 138 5.31 -11.53 -8.06
N PRO A 139 5.35 -12.60 -8.88
CA PRO A 139 4.15 -13.11 -9.53
C PRO A 139 3.16 -13.69 -8.51
N ASP A 140 3.66 -14.44 -7.52
CA ASP A 140 2.83 -15.16 -6.56
C ASP A 140 3.41 -15.11 -5.13
N ALA A 141 2.64 -15.60 -4.16
CA ALA A 141 3.02 -15.63 -2.74
C ALA A 141 4.28 -16.47 -2.46
N LYS A 142 4.55 -17.50 -3.27
CA LYS A 142 5.70 -18.39 -3.10
C LYS A 142 6.99 -17.70 -3.54
N ALA A 143 6.96 -17.00 -4.66
CA ALA A 143 8.04 -16.15 -5.13
C ALA A 143 8.30 -15.02 -4.13
N PHE A 144 7.24 -14.38 -3.62
CA PHE A 144 7.38 -13.37 -2.58
C PHE A 144 8.02 -13.92 -1.30
N SER A 145 7.59 -15.10 -0.83
CA SER A 145 8.16 -15.78 0.35
C SER A 145 9.66 -16.05 0.20
N LYS A 146 10.10 -16.51 -0.98
CA LYS A 146 11.52 -16.71 -1.27
C LYS A 146 12.31 -15.40 -1.21
N ASN A 147 11.78 -14.34 -1.80
CA ASN A 147 12.42 -13.01 -1.80
C ASN A 147 12.50 -12.45 -0.38
N LEU A 148 11.42 -12.53 0.39
CA LEU A 148 11.36 -12.06 1.78
C LEU A 148 12.36 -12.80 2.67
N LYS A 149 12.46 -14.13 2.55
CA LYS A 149 13.43 -14.94 3.30
C LYS A 149 14.89 -14.59 3.00
N LEU A 150 15.18 -14.06 1.81
CA LEU A 150 16.51 -13.55 1.49
C LEU A 150 16.74 -12.18 2.14
N LEU A 151 15.72 -11.32 2.14
CA LEU A 151 15.77 -9.99 2.74
C LEU A 151 15.83 -10.04 4.27
N SER A 152 15.08 -10.94 4.94
CA SER A 152 15.09 -11.07 6.41
C SER A 152 16.49 -11.37 6.94
N LYS A 153 17.31 -12.13 6.19
CA LYS A 153 18.73 -12.39 6.53
C LYS A 153 19.66 -11.19 6.38
N THR A 154 19.16 -10.07 5.86
CA THR A 154 19.89 -8.81 5.72
C THR A 154 19.40 -7.72 6.69
N THR A 155 18.28 -7.97 7.37
CA THR A 155 17.90 -7.29 8.62
C THR A 155 19.09 -7.40 9.58
N ASP A 156 19.50 -6.30 10.22
CA ASP A 156 20.72 -6.18 11.07
C ASP A 156 22.11 -6.05 10.37
N ARG A 157 22.19 -5.81 9.05
CA ARG A 157 23.49 -5.41 8.44
C ARG A 157 23.73 -3.90 8.54
N LEU A 158 24.86 -3.51 9.15
CA LEU A 158 25.36 -2.13 9.35
C LEU A 158 24.86 -1.12 8.30
N ASP A 159 24.18 -0.05 8.75
CA ASP A 159 23.54 0.97 7.90
C ASP A 159 24.45 1.55 6.80
N GLY A 160 25.75 1.73 7.09
CA GLY A 160 26.71 2.23 6.12
C GLY A 160 26.87 1.32 4.89
N LEU A 161 26.74 0.00 5.06
CA LEU A 161 26.81 -0.98 3.97
C LEU A 161 25.52 -0.97 3.13
N LYS A 162 24.36 -0.82 3.78
CA LYS A 162 23.05 -0.73 3.11
C LYS A 162 22.97 0.54 2.23
N LYS A 163 23.45 1.69 2.72
CA LYS A 163 23.51 2.94 1.95
C LYS A 163 24.38 2.82 0.70
N ALA A 164 25.57 2.25 0.83
CA ALA A 164 26.49 2.05 -0.29
C ALA A 164 25.93 1.07 -1.34
N MET A 165 25.29 -0.02 -0.89
CA MET A 165 24.63 -0.98 -1.77
C MET A 165 23.45 -0.34 -2.51
N SER A 166 22.57 0.38 -1.79
CA SER A 166 21.43 1.10 -2.38
C SER A 166 21.89 2.14 -3.42
N ALA A 167 22.95 2.91 -3.14
CA ALA A 167 23.52 3.84 -4.11
C ALA A 167 23.97 3.13 -5.40
N THR A 168 24.57 1.95 -5.28
CA THR A 168 24.99 1.15 -6.43
C THR A 168 23.78 0.60 -7.20
N LEU A 169 22.78 0.07 -6.50
CA LEU A 169 21.55 -0.44 -7.12
C LEU A 169 20.78 0.66 -7.86
N ARG A 170 20.75 1.89 -7.34
CA ARG A 170 20.14 3.04 -8.04
C ARG A 170 20.83 3.35 -9.36
N VAL A 171 22.16 3.27 -9.41
CA VAL A 171 22.93 3.49 -10.64
C VAL A 171 22.60 2.42 -11.67
N VAL A 172 22.52 1.16 -11.24
CA VAL A 172 22.16 0.03 -12.13
C VAL A 172 20.73 0.19 -12.64
N GLU A 173 19.77 0.51 -11.76
CA GLU A 173 18.37 0.69 -12.16
C GLU A 173 18.19 1.88 -13.12
N SER A 174 18.85 3.02 -12.84
CA SER A 174 18.80 4.18 -13.74
C SER A 174 19.36 3.88 -15.13
N ALA A 175 20.39 3.02 -15.21
CA ALA A 175 20.96 2.58 -16.49
C ALA A 175 20.03 1.62 -17.24
N LEU A 176 19.32 0.74 -16.53
CA LEU A 176 18.28 -0.11 -17.12
C LEU A 176 17.11 0.73 -17.64
N GLU A 177 16.63 1.69 -16.85
CA GLU A 177 15.52 2.57 -17.23
C GLU A 177 15.86 3.36 -18.49
N ALA A 178 17.09 3.86 -18.61
CA ALA A 178 17.57 4.59 -19.79
C ALA A 178 17.57 3.77 -21.09
N VAL A 179 17.61 2.43 -21.00
CA VAL A 179 17.49 1.52 -22.16
C VAL A 179 16.10 0.90 -22.30
N GLY A 180 15.11 1.42 -21.57
CA GLY A 180 13.70 1.01 -21.65
C GLY A 180 13.35 -0.24 -20.84
N THR A 181 14.19 -0.62 -19.86
CA THR A 181 13.97 -1.79 -18.99
C THR A 181 13.91 -1.36 -17.53
N GLU A 182 13.14 -2.03 -16.69
CA GLU A 182 13.12 -1.76 -15.24
C GLU A 182 13.24 -3.07 -14.47
N SER A 183 13.78 -3.03 -13.25
CA SER A 183 13.80 -4.18 -12.36
C SER A 183 13.07 -3.89 -11.06
N ALA A 184 11.89 -4.51 -10.91
CA ALA A 184 11.12 -4.46 -9.67
C ALA A 184 11.95 -4.96 -8.46
N THR A 185 12.82 -5.96 -8.68
CA THR A 185 13.75 -6.45 -7.65
C THR A 185 14.80 -5.41 -7.26
N LEU A 186 15.44 -4.73 -8.22
CA LEU A 186 16.42 -3.68 -7.88
C LEU A 186 15.74 -2.51 -7.18
N LYS A 187 14.58 -2.06 -7.66
CA LYS A 187 13.79 -1.01 -7.00
C LYS A 187 13.49 -1.38 -5.55
N THR A 188 12.94 -2.57 -5.30
CA THR A 188 12.61 -3.05 -3.95
C THR A 188 13.82 -3.22 -3.02
N MET A 189 15.01 -3.47 -3.57
CA MET A 189 16.27 -3.61 -2.82
C MET A 189 17.01 -2.28 -2.57
N GLY A 190 16.43 -1.13 -2.93
CA GLY A 190 17.03 0.19 -2.69
C GLY A 190 17.48 0.91 -3.97
N GLY A 191 17.11 0.41 -5.15
CA GLY A 191 17.41 1.03 -6.44
C GLY A 191 16.35 2.01 -6.94
N ALA A 192 15.29 2.26 -6.17
CA ALA A 192 14.23 3.18 -6.60
C ALA A 192 14.76 4.61 -6.70
N LYS A 193 14.18 5.42 -7.60
CA LYS A 193 14.43 6.87 -7.62
C LYS A 193 13.83 7.52 -6.37
N PRO A 194 14.49 8.51 -5.74
CA PRO A 194 13.96 9.17 -4.56
C PRO A 194 12.93 10.23 -4.95
N VAL A 195 11.85 9.79 -5.62
CA VAL A 195 10.76 10.64 -6.08
C VAL A 195 9.94 11.21 -4.92
N HIS A 196 9.36 12.40 -5.13
CA HIS A 196 8.51 13.06 -4.16
C HIS A 196 7.21 12.25 -3.90
N PRO A 197 6.94 11.77 -2.67
CA PRO A 197 5.82 10.84 -2.44
C PRO A 197 4.44 11.37 -2.85
N LEU A 198 4.18 12.68 -2.72
CA LEU A 198 2.87 13.24 -3.04
C LEU A 198 2.59 13.38 -4.54
N GLY A 199 3.62 13.34 -5.39
CA GLY A 199 3.49 13.43 -6.85
C GLY A 199 3.26 12.09 -7.54
N GLU A 200 3.29 10.99 -6.78
CA GLU A 200 3.23 9.62 -7.30
C GLU A 200 1.79 9.10 -7.42
N THR A 201 1.57 8.24 -8.41
CA THR A 201 0.36 7.39 -8.47
C THR A 201 0.61 6.09 -7.74
N TYR A 202 -0.36 5.64 -6.95
CA TYR A 202 -0.25 4.42 -6.16
C TYR A 202 -1.25 3.38 -6.62
N PHE A 203 -0.83 2.12 -6.76
CA PHE A 203 -1.65 1.04 -7.30
C PHE A 203 -1.83 -0.07 -6.26
N SER A 204 -2.99 -0.74 -6.27
CA SER A 204 -3.24 -1.91 -5.42
C SER A 204 -2.36 -3.11 -5.78
N GLN A 205 -1.78 -3.09 -6.99
CA GLN A 205 -0.94 -4.10 -7.64
C GLN A 205 -1.60 -5.47 -7.87
N THR A 206 -2.57 -5.82 -7.03
CA THR A 206 -3.32 -7.06 -6.98
C THR A 206 -4.81 -6.80 -7.24
N PRO A 207 -5.54 -7.78 -7.77
CA PRO A 207 -6.96 -7.66 -8.07
C PRO A 207 -7.84 -7.90 -6.85
N PHE A 208 -9.06 -7.35 -6.93
CA PHE A 208 -10.10 -7.44 -5.93
C PHE A 208 -11.42 -7.75 -6.61
N ARG A 209 -12.32 -8.42 -5.90
CA ARG A 209 -13.73 -8.39 -6.24
C ARG A 209 -14.19 -6.93 -6.23
N TYR A 210 -15.10 -6.62 -7.13
CA TYR A 210 -15.67 -5.29 -7.29
C TYR A 210 -17.18 -5.42 -7.50
N GLY A 211 -17.88 -5.78 -6.42
CA GLY A 211 -19.29 -6.18 -6.44
C GLY A 211 -19.52 -7.36 -7.39
N ALA A 212 -20.12 -7.10 -8.54
CA ALA A 212 -20.38 -8.08 -9.60
C ALA A 212 -19.20 -8.31 -10.57
N TYR A 213 -18.10 -7.57 -10.44
CA TYR A 213 -16.95 -7.57 -11.35
C TYR A 213 -15.63 -7.77 -10.61
N ILE A 214 -14.52 -7.65 -11.32
CA ILE A 214 -13.15 -7.71 -10.77
C ILE A 214 -12.42 -6.43 -11.15
N ALA A 215 -11.61 -5.87 -10.24
CA ALA A 215 -10.89 -4.62 -10.49
C ALA A 215 -9.53 -4.56 -9.78
N LYS A 216 -8.64 -3.71 -10.31
CA LYS A 216 -7.52 -3.11 -9.55
C LYS A 216 -7.87 -1.68 -9.17
N PHE A 217 -7.29 -1.19 -8.08
CA PHE A 217 -7.46 0.19 -7.60
C PHE A 217 -6.19 1.00 -7.79
N ALA A 218 -6.33 2.30 -7.96
CA ALA A 218 -5.20 3.23 -7.90
C ALA A 218 -5.61 4.60 -7.38
N LEU A 219 -4.68 5.28 -6.70
CA LEU A 219 -4.84 6.61 -6.14
C LEU A 219 -3.95 7.58 -6.94
N PHE A 220 -4.60 8.48 -7.68
CA PHE A 220 -3.94 9.45 -8.56
C PHE A 220 -3.93 10.84 -7.92
N PRO A 221 -2.78 11.53 -7.80
CA PRO A 221 -2.78 12.94 -7.45
C PRO A 221 -3.39 13.74 -8.60
N VAL A 222 -4.30 14.68 -8.28
CA VAL A 222 -4.96 15.51 -9.31
C VAL A 222 -4.91 17.00 -8.99
N ALA A 223 -4.57 17.36 -7.75
CA ALA A 223 -4.41 18.76 -7.37
C ALA A 223 -3.15 19.36 -8.03
N PRO A 224 -3.19 20.60 -8.55
CA PRO A 224 -2.03 21.23 -9.20
C PRO A 224 -0.75 21.21 -8.37
N GLU A 225 -0.86 21.49 -7.07
CA GLU A 225 0.21 21.44 -6.08
C GLU A 225 0.89 20.06 -6.02
N LEU A 226 0.12 18.97 -6.14
CA LEU A 226 0.64 17.61 -6.11
C LEU A 226 1.20 17.18 -7.46
N THR A 227 0.47 17.46 -8.54
CA THR A 227 0.89 17.08 -9.90
C THR A 227 2.15 17.80 -10.37
N ARG A 228 2.44 18.99 -9.83
CA ARG A 228 3.72 19.68 -10.04
C ARG A 228 4.91 18.87 -9.51
N LEU A 229 4.69 18.00 -8.52
CA LEU A 229 5.72 17.19 -7.86
C LEU A 229 5.97 15.85 -8.58
N THR A 230 5.18 15.53 -9.62
CA THR A 230 5.35 14.28 -10.36
C THR A 230 6.72 14.24 -11.04
N GLY A 231 7.52 13.23 -10.69
CA GLY A 231 8.89 13.07 -11.19
C GLY A 231 9.94 13.93 -10.48
N ASP A 232 9.55 14.78 -9.52
CA ASP A 232 10.49 15.56 -8.72
C ASP A 232 11.36 14.64 -7.86
N ILE A 233 12.66 14.90 -7.86
CA ILE A 233 13.66 14.12 -7.14
C ILE A 233 14.01 14.83 -5.84
N VAL A 234 13.80 14.16 -4.71
CA VAL A 234 14.10 14.67 -3.38
C VAL A 234 15.60 14.53 -3.10
N ASP A 235 16.22 15.61 -2.60
CA ASP A 235 17.57 15.53 -2.08
C ASP A 235 17.58 14.77 -0.73
N ILE A 236 18.05 13.52 -0.81
CA ILE A 236 18.18 12.57 0.30
C ILE A 236 19.61 12.56 0.90
N THR A 237 20.50 13.44 0.44
CA THR A 237 21.92 13.42 0.84
C THR A 237 22.07 13.91 2.27
N ALA A 238 22.52 13.01 3.17
CA ALA A 238 22.68 13.31 4.60
C ALA A 238 21.40 13.84 5.28
N ARG A 239 20.23 13.48 4.74
CA ARG A 239 18.91 13.85 5.26
C ARG A 239 18.14 12.57 5.56
N PRO A 240 18.25 12.02 6.78
CA PRO A 240 17.67 10.73 7.11
C PRO A 240 16.16 10.69 6.97
N ASP A 241 15.47 11.83 7.10
CA ASP A 241 14.01 11.95 7.02
C ASP A 241 13.56 12.87 5.86
N ALA A 242 14.38 13.02 4.82
CA ALA A 242 14.13 13.91 3.69
C ALA A 242 12.71 13.79 3.10
N LEU A 243 12.19 12.57 2.95
CA LEU A 243 10.87 12.32 2.38
C LEU A 243 9.76 12.77 3.33
N ARG A 244 9.95 12.59 4.64
CA ARG A 244 9.01 13.06 5.66
C ARG A 244 8.99 14.59 5.72
N GLU A 245 10.16 15.22 5.62
CA GLU A 245 10.32 16.68 5.60
C GLU A 245 9.55 17.30 4.44
N VAL A 246 9.79 16.85 3.19
CA VAL A 246 9.14 17.43 2.01
C VAL A 246 7.63 17.13 1.97
N VAL A 247 7.19 15.96 2.44
CA VAL A 247 5.77 15.63 2.58
C VAL A 247 5.09 16.58 3.58
N ARG A 248 5.77 16.91 4.68
CA ARG A 248 5.26 17.85 5.68
C ARG A 248 5.20 19.28 5.16
N GLU A 249 6.22 19.72 4.44
CA GLU A 249 6.28 21.07 3.83
C GLU A 249 5.12 21.31 2.86
N GLU A 250 4.83 20.36 1.97
CA GLU A 250 3.74 20.51 0.99
C GLU A 250 2.36 20.40 1.65
N LEU A 251 2.14 19.44 2.55
CA LEU A 251 0.82 19.21 3.15
C LEU A 251 0.41 20.28 4.16
N ILE A 252 1.35 20.93 4.86
CA ILE A 252 1.01 22.00 5.80
C ILE A 252 0.56 23.28 5.08
N GLU A 253 1.06 23.52 3.87
CA GLU A 253 0.76 24.74 3.10
C GLU A 253 -0.45 24.55 2.19
N HIS A 254 -0.56 23.40 1.53
CA HIS A 254 -1.50 23.21 0.44
C HIS A 254 -2.54 22.11 0.69
N GLY A 255 -2.26 21.16 1.58
CA GLY A 255 -3.05 19.93 1.66
C GLY A 255 -2.92 19.13 0.37
N GLY A 256 -4.00 18.55 -0.12
CA GLY A 256 -3.98 17.86 -1.39
C GLY A 256 -5.28 17.18 -1.78
N THR A 257 -5.31 16.72 -3.02
CA THR A 257 -6.44 15.98 -3.56
C THR A 257 -5.98 14.86 -4.46
N TRP A 258 -6.56 13.67 -4.22
CA TRP A 258 -6.36 12.48 -5.02
C TRP A 258 -7.69 11.90 -5.49
N GLU A 259 -7.66 11.24 -6.64
CA GLU A 259 -8.77 10.42 -7.13
C GLU A 259 -8.47 8.95 -6.89
N LEU A 260 -9.40 8.26 -6.21
CA LEU A 260 -9.42 6.80 -6.21
C LEU A 260 -10.11 6.34 -7.49
N ARG A 261 -9.38 5.56 -8.29
CA ARG A 261 -9.80 5.05 -9.58
C ARG A 261 -9.80 3.53 -9.60
N VAL A 262 -10.64 2.96 -10.44
CA VAL A 262 -10.72 1.52 -10.69
C VAL A 262 -10.37 1.19 -12.12
N GLN A 263 -9.64 0.10 -12.31
CA GLN A 263 -9.41 -0.52 -13.61
C GLN A 263 -10.13 -1.86 -13.61
N LEU A 264 -11.16 -2.00 -14.46
CA LEU A 264 -11.96 -3.22 -14.52
C LEU A 264 -11.23 -4.32 -15.30
N ASN A 265 -11.29 -5.55 -14.81
CA ASN A 265 -10.78 -6.70 -15.54
C ASN A 265 -11.65 -6.94 -16.80
N THR A 266 -11.03 -7.09 -17.97
CA THR A 266 -11.74 -7.36 -19.23
C THR A 266 -11.38 -8.69 -19.88
N ASP A 267 -10.34 -9.36 -19.40
CA ASP A 267 -9.81 -10.59 -19.97
C ASP A 267 -8.92 -11.30 -18.94
N LEU A 268 -9.33 -12.47 -18.46
CA LEU A 268 -8.58 -13.21 -17.43
C LEU A 268 -7.25 -13.78 -17.94
N GLU A 269 -7.04 -13.88 -19.25
CA GLU A 269 -5.77 -14.33 -19.82
C GLU A 269 -4.72 -13.23 -19.78
N THR A 270 -5.07 -12.00 -20.16
CA THR A 270 -4.14 -10.86 -20.15
C THR A 270 -4.13 -10.08 -18.85
N MET A 271 -5.18 -10.24 -18.03
CA MET A 271 -5.33 -9.63 -16.71
C MET A 271 -5.51 -10.72 -15.65
N PRO A 272 -4.49 -11.55 -15.39
CA PRO A 272 -4.62 -12.72 -14.53
C PRO A 272 -4.85 -12.35 -13.06
N ILE A 273 -5.47 -13.27 -12.32
CA ILE A 273 -5.74 -13.12 -10.88
C ILE A 273 -4.57 -13.60 -10.03
N GLU A 274 -3.99 -14.74 -10.38
CA GLU A 274 -2.95 -15.40 -9.58
C GLU A 274 -1.52 -14.92 -9.90
N ASP A 275 -1.34 -14.13 -10.97
CA ASP A 275 -0.07 -13.47 -11.31
C ASP A 275 -0.16 -11.96 -11.05
N ALA A 276 0.34 -11.55 -9.89
CA ALA A 276 0.37 -10.15 -9.45
C ALA A 276 1.45 -9.32 -10.16
N SER A 277 2.38 -9.96 -10.89
CA SER A 277 3.43 -9.27 -11.64
C SER A 277 2.97 -8.80 -13.03
N ALA A 278 1.80 -9.26 -13.48
CA ALA A 278 1.17 -8.80 -14.71
C ALA A 278 0.57 -7.39 -14.54
N GLU A 279 1.12 -6.42 -15.27
CA GLU A 279 0.48 -5.12 -15.48
C GLU A 279 -0.70 -5.28 -16.45
N TRP A 280 -1.84 -4.68 -16.12
CA TRP A 280 -3.03 -4.70 -16.97
C TRP A 280 -2.98 -3.52 -17.93
N ASP A 281 -3.06 -3.78 -19.24
CA ASP A 281 -2.97 -2.74 -20.26
C ASP A 281 -4.04 -1.66 -20.06
N GLN A 282 -3.58 -0.43 -19.80
CA GLN A 282 -4.44 0.72 -19.54
C GLN A 282 -5.16 1.23 -20.81
N ALA A 283 -4.66 0.89 -22.00
CA ALA A 283 -5.36 1.14 -23.26
C ALA A 283 -6.52 0.16 -23.47
N GLN A 284 -6.39 -1.08 -22.98
CA GLN A 284 -7.45 -2.09 -23.00
C GLN A 284 -8.53 -1.81 -21.94
N SER A 285 -8.10 -1.43 -20.73
CA SER A 285 -8.99 -1.04 -19.64
C SER A 285 -8.38 0.15 -18.88
N PRO A 286 -8.90 1.38 -19.05
CA PRO A 286 -8.36 2.54 -18.36
C PRO A 286 -8.81 2.60 -16.90
N PHE A 287 -8.04 3.31 -16.07
CA PHE A 287 -8.47 3.69 -14.72
C PHE A 287 -9.55 4.77 -14.79
N VAL A 288 -10.69 4.53 -14.14
CA VAL A 288 -11.82 5.46 -14.08
C VAL A 288 -12.12 5.85 -12.63
N THR A 289 -12.34 7.13 -12.39
CA THR A 289 -12.58 7.70 -11.06
C THR A 289 -13.89 7.21 -10.45
N VAL A 290 -13.83 6.77 -9.19
CA VAL A 290 -14.98 6.32 -8.39
C VAL A 290 -15.13 7.10 -7.09
N GLY A 291 -14.09 7.81 -6.67
CA GLY A 291 -14.15 8.72 -5.54
C GLY A 291 -12.93 9.61 -5.44
N LYS A 292 -12.97 10.54 -4.49
CA LYS A 292 -11.98 11.59 -4.31
C LYS A 292 -11.61 11.70 -2.84
N LEU A 293 -10.32 11.63 -2.53
CA LEU A 293 -9.77 11.99 -1.23
C LEU A 293 -9.35 13.47 -1.27
N THR A 294 -9.86 14.27 -0.35
CA THR A 294 -9.41 15.65 -0.13
C THR A 294 -8.84 15.79 1.27
N VAL A 295 -7.63 16.30 1.36
CA VAL A 295 -6.88 16.55 2.59
C VAL A 295 -6.69 18.06 2.70
N GLU A 296 -7.24 18.67 3.73
CA GLU A 296 -7.01 20.09 4.00
C GLU A 296 -5.58 20.33 4.53
N PRO A 297 -5.02 21.54 4.38
CA PRO A 297 -3.70 21.87 4.90
C PRO A 297 -3.54 21.49 6.38
N GLN A 298 -2.56 20.64 6.70
CA GLN A 298 -2.33 20.14 8.04
C GLN A 298 -0.90 19.62 8.24
N VAL A 299 -0.50 19.46 9.50
CA VAL A 299 0.74 18.77 9.84
C VAL A 299 0.57 17.28 9.55
N SER A 300 1.40 16.73 8.65
CA SER A 300 1.41 15.30 8.34
C SER A 300 2.34 14.48 9.24
N TRP A 301 3.26 15.14 9.95
CA TRP A 301 4.10 14.50 10.95
C TRP A 301 4.56 15.49 12.03
N GLU A 302 4.37 15.10 13.29
CA GLU A 302 4.86 15.77 14.49
C GLU A 302 5.49 14.71 15.41
N ASN A 303 6.79 14.84 15.68
CA ASN A 303 7.52 13.88 16.50
C ASN A 303 6.90 13.74 17.89
N GLY A 304 6.75 12.50 18.35
CA GLY A 304 6.02 12.11 19.54
C GLY A 304 4.54 11.82 19.26
N ALA A 305 3.81 12.77 18.69
CA ALA A 305 2.37 12.64 18.47
C ALA A 305 2.04 11.68 17.32
N SER A 306 2.69 11.84 16.17
CA SER A 306 2.43 11.00 15.00
C SER A 306 2.89 9.56 15.18
N GLU A 307 3.91 9.29 16.00
CA GLU A 307 4.33 7.94 16.37
C GLU A 307 3.26 7.23 17.21
N MET A 308 2.58 7.94 18.13
CA MET A 308 1.46 7.37 18.87
C MET A 308 0.29 7.04 17.94
N THR A 309 -0.02 7.93 16.99
CA THR A 309 -1.02 7.68 15.95
C THR A 309 -0.61 6.47 15.10
N GLU A 310 0.65 6.39 14.65
CA GLU A 310 1.21 5.30 13.86
C GLU A 310 1.11 3.94 14.56
N ASP A 311 1.35 3.90 15.87
CA ASP A 311 1.24 2.69 16.69
C ASP A 311 -0.21 2.23 16.81
N SER A 312 -1.14 3.17 17.02
CA SER A 312 -2.57 2.91 17.20
C SER A 312 -3.30 2.46 15.93
N LEU A 313 -2.67 2.59 14.76
CA LEU A 313 -3.29 2.22 13.48
C LEU A 313 -2.87 0.84 13.00
N SER A 314 -3.84 0.10 12.46
CA SER A 314 -3.65 -1.03 11.56
C SER A 314 -4.34 -0.75 10.22
N PHE A 315 -3.72 -1.25 9.15
CA PHE A 315 -4.29 -1.24 7.81
C PHE A 315 -4.25 -2.68 7.31
N SER A 316 -5.31 -3.18 6.69
CA SER A 316 -5.33 -4.52 6.09
C SER A 316 -6.26 -4.54 4.88
N VAL A 317 -5.84 -5.17 3.78
CA VAL A 317 -6.74 -5.36 2.62
C VAL A 317 -7.95 -6.23 2.96
N TRP A 318 -7.91 -6.95 4.08
CA TRP A 318 -9.05 -7.72 4.60
C TRP A 318 -9.95 -6.91 5.55
N HIS A 319 -9.67 -5.64 5.79
CA HIS A 319 -10.59 -4.70 6.46
C HIS A 319 -11.42 -3.99 5.40
N GLY A 320 -12.62 -4.52 5.15
CA GLY A 320 -13.50 -3.99 4.12
C GLY A 320 -14.80 -4.77 3.96
N VAL A 321 -15.58 -4.36 2.98
CA VAL A 321 -16.82 -5.05 2.59
C VAL A 321 -16.52 -6.26 1.71
N THR A 322 -17.40 -7.26 1.73
CA THR A 322 -17.28 -8.48 0.90
C THR A 322 -17.26 -8.17 -0.60
N ASP A 323 -17.86 -7.06 -1.02
CA ASP A 323 -17.84 -6.61 -2.42
C ASP A 323 -16.47 -6.13 -2.87
N HIS A 324 -15.52 -5.92 -1.95
CA HIS A 324 -14.13 -5.59 -2.19
C HIS A 324 -13.19 -6.67 -1.66
N GLN A 325 -13.59 -7.94 -1.73
CA GLN A 325 -12.76 -9.07 -1.35
C GLN A 325 -11.42 -9.08 -2.12
N PRO A 326 -10.28 -9.11 -1.44
CA PRO A 326 -8.97 -9.29 -2.07
C PRO A 326 -8.89 -10.64 -2.80
N LEU A 327 -8.41 -10.67 -4.04
CA LEU A 327 -8.32 -11.90 -4.86
C LEU A 327 -6.86 -12.28 -5.15
N GLY A 328 -6.61 -13.58 -5.31
CA GLY A 328 -5.31 -14.15 -5.66
C GLY A 328 -4.43 -14.50 -4.46
N GLY A 329 -3.47 -15.41 -4.67
CA GLY A 329 -2.65 -15.99 -3.59
C GLY A 329 -1.87 -14.98 -2.76
N ILE A 330 -1.38 -13.90 -3.37
CA ILE A 330 -0.74 -12.78 -2.63
C ILE A 330 -1.71 -12.19 -1.62
N ASN A 331 -2.93 -11.86 -2.05
CA ASN A 331 -3.93 -11.24 -1.20
C ASN A 331 -4.44 -12.18 -0.11
N ARG A 332 -4.63 -13.47 -0.41
CA ARG A 332 -4.94 -14.49 0.61
C ARG A 332 -3.85 -14.55 1.69
N ALA A 333 -2.58 -14.60 1.29
CA ALA A 333 -1.45 -14.62 2.23
C ALA A 333 -1.34 -13.33 3.07
N ARG A 334 -1.79 -12.18 2.54
CA ARG A 334 -1.81 -10.91 3.27
C ARG A 334 -2.75 -10.91 4.47
N LYS A 335 -3.75 -11.78 4.53
CA LYS A 335 -4.67 -11.81 5.68
C LYS A 335 -3.94 -12.07 7.00
N GLU A 336 -3.40 -13.28 7.14
CA GLU A 336 -2.80 -13.71 8.41
C GLU A 336 -1.47 -13.02 8.69
N THR A 337 -0.75 -12.55 7.67
CA THR A 337 0.52 -11.85 7.86
C THR A 337 0.32 -10.42 8.36
N TYR A 338 -0.77 -9.77 7.97
CA TYR A 338 -1.16 -8.47 8.50
C TYR A 338 -1.67 -8.59 9.93
N GLU A 339 -2.52 -9.60 10.22
CA GLU A 339 -2.99 -9.94 11.57
C GLU A 339 -1.79 -10.21 12.50
N LEU A 340 -0.85 -11.06 12.07
CA LEU A 340 0.39 -11.36 12.82
C LEU A 340 1.17 -10.09 13.19
N SER A 341 1.35 -9.17 12.23
CA SER A 341 2.09 -7.92 12.45
C SER A 341 1.36 -6.98 13.41
N ALA A 342 0.04 -6.85 13.30
CA ALA A 342 -0.76 -6.03 14.20
C ALA A 342 -0.77 -6.59 15.63
N ASP A 343 -1.00 -7.89 15.78
CA ASP A 343 -1.03 -8.58 17.08
C ASP A 343 0.31 -8.54 17.79
N PHE A 344 1.40 -8.74 17.04
CA PHE A 344 2.75 -8.66 17.58
C PHE A 344 3.04 -7.26 18.13
N ARG A 345 2.76 -6.21 17.35
CA ARG A 345 2.97 -4.82 17.79
C ARG A 345 2.14 -4.48 19.00
N GLY A 346 0.84 -4.82 18.98
CA GLY A 346 -0.05 -4.55 20.11
C GLY A 346 0.39 -5.24 21.40
N SER A 347 0.87 -6.49 21.28
CA SER A 347 1.39 -7.27 22.41
C SER A 347 2.71 -6.75 22.94
N PHE A 348 3.68 -6.48 22.05
CA PHE A 348 5.03 -6.05 22.41
C PHE A 348 5.02 -4.62 22.99
N ASN A 349 4.26 -3.72 22.39
CA ASN A 349 4.18 -2.31 22.81
C ASN A 349 3.25 -2.12 24.02
N GLY A 350 2.55 -3.17 24.45
CA GLY A 350 1.64 -3.13 25.61
C GLY A 350 0.37 -2.29 25.38
N CYS A 351 0.02 -2.03 24.12
CA CYS A 351 -1.15 -1.24 23.73
C CYS A 351 -1.89 -1.99 22.61
N PRO A 352 -2.94 -2.77 22.93
CA PRO A 352 -3.74 -3.46 21.93
C PRO A 352 -4.27 -2.48 20.88
N ILE A 353 -4.16 -2.86 19.61
CA ILE A 353 -4.62 -2.04 18.49
C ILE A 353 -6.13 -2.23 18.35
N HIS A 354 -6.85 -1.12 18.27
CA HIS A 354 -8.30 -1.10 18.09
C HIS A 354 -8.63 -0.44 16.76
N GLU A 355 -9.42 -1.12 15.91
CA GLU A 355 -9.86 -0.53 14.66
C GLU A 355 -10.72 0.71 14.93
N PRO A 356 -10.39 1.87 14.30
CA PRO A 356 -11.14 3.10 14.50
C PRO A 356 -12.50 3.01 13.80
N SER A 357 -13.53 3.53 14.43
CA SER A 357 -14.88 3.63 13.85
C SER A 357 -15.19 5.04 13.32
N ARG A 358 -14.54 6.05 13.92
CA ARG A 358 -14.69 7.48 13.64
C ARG A 358 -13.36 8.19 13.85
N MET A 359 -13.21 9.37 13.25
CA MET A 359 -11.95 10.11 13.29
C MET A 359 -11.46 10.42 14.71
N SER A 360 -12.37 10.67 15.66
CA SER A 360 -12.02 10.97 17.06
C SER A 360 -11.42 9.80 17.84
N ASP A 361 -11.50 8.57 17.30
CA ASP A 361 -10.89 7.40 17.93
C ASP A 361 -9.36 7.39 17.72
N ILE A 362 -8.86 8.25 16.84
CA ILE A 362 -7.45 8.40 16.51
C ILE A 362 -6.96 9.71 17.15
N ALA A 363 -6.10 9.59 18.16
CA ALA A 363 -5.49 10.73 18.86
C ALA A 363 -4.67 11.59 17.88
#